data_AF-A0A920I7M8-F1
#
_entry.id   AF-A0A920I7M8-F1
#
_cell.length_a   1.000
_cell.length_b   1.000
_cell.length_c   1.000
_cell.angle_alpha   90.00
_cell.angle_beta   90.00
_cell.angle_gamma   90.00
#
_symmetry.space_group_name_H-M   'P 1'
#
loop_
_entity.id
_entity.type
_entity.pdbx_description
1 polymer ?
#
loop_
_entity_poly.entity_id
_entity_poly.type
_entity_poly.pdbx_seq_one_letter_code
_entity_poly.pdbx_strand_id
1 'polypeptide(L)'
;MHVLFVERHGLEETEIPVDLDHRSADLVILSFSDSDLSTFAAGWHRAKKLNNEVFPSVRIANLSLLKHPISVDTYIEKTLCHAKGILVRLIGGVPYWSYGLSQVAQIAKKNNIAFAAISADGRTDLQLDEISTVPISTLRRLQYYCEMGAKLRTFCFSSISVGSGLYVSPVSGSKMIGNVGAWTPEYNICCPFIARGYETKPVILITFYRSYITSADLKPIAALFHKLRNHGFAVMSLFVPSLKAPEAAAWLEKQILYFSPSLIVNATSFSGKGKDGNSPLDKANVPVFQIALSTSNRAAWQKLPGSLTG
;
A
#
# COMPACT_ATOMS: atom_id res chain seq x y z
N MET A 1 28.34 -54.62 4.59
CA MET A 1 28.79 -53.84 3.41
C MET A 1 28.61 -52.38 3.78
N HIS A 2 29.68 -51.73 4.28
CA HIS A 2 29.64 -50.30 4.65
C HIS A 2 29.93 -49.49 3.39
N VAL A 3 28.98 -48.68 2.96
CA VAL A 3 29.19 -47.69 1.90
C VAL A 3 29.74 -46.44 2.58
N LEU A 4 30.99 -46.10 2.27
CA LEU A 4 31.62 -44.84 2.67
C LEU A 4 30.97 -43.70 1.89
N PHE A 5 30.31 -42.79 2.62
CA PHE A 5 29.86 -41.51 2.07
C PHE A 5 31.08 -40.61 1.94
N VAL A 6 31.48 -40.33 0.71
CA VAL A 6 32.51 -39.32 0.41
C VAL A 6 31.78 -38.00 0.15
N GLU A 7 31.82 -37.08 1.12
CA GLU A 7 31.36 -35.71 0.93
C GLU A 7 32.30 -34.97 -0.03
N ARG A 8 31.84 -34.81 -1.28
CA ARG A 8 32.42 -33.83 -2.20
C ARG A 8 31.78 -32.48 -1.91
N HIS A 9 32.50 -31.61 -1.21
CA HIS A 9 32.17 -30.19 -1.08
C HIS A 9 32.34 -29.52 -2.45
N GLY A 10 31.26 -29.48 -3.24
CA GLY A 10 31.13 -28.63 -4.41
C GLY A 10 30.55 -27.28 -4.00
N LEU A 11 31.06 -26.19 -4.58
CA LEU A 11 30.61 -24.80 -4.39
C LEU A 11 29.26 -24.53 -5.08
N GLU A 12 28.28 -25.38 -4.86
CA GLU A 12 26.87 -25.15 -5.13
C GLU A 12 26.14 -25.60 -3.87
N GLU A 13 25.81 -24.65 -2.97
CA GLU A 13 24.84 -24.91 -1.90
C GLU A 13 23.56 -25.35 -2.60
N THR A 14 23.30 -26.66 -2.59
CA THR A 14 22.05 -27.24 -3.07
C THR A 14 20.99 -26.74 -2.11
N GLU A 15 20.14 -25.83 -2.59
CA GLU A 15 19.11 -25.20 -1.76
C GLU A 15 18.25 -26.27 -1.10
N ILE A 16 18.23 -26.29 0.23
CA ILE A 16 17.54 -27.34 0.98
C ILE A 16 16.03 -27.20 0.72
N PRO A 17 15.32 -28.30 0.36
CA PRO A 17 13.88 -28.24 0.19
C PRO A 17 13.18 -27.86 1.49
N VAL A 18 12.15 -27.02 1.38
CA VAL A 18 11.37 -26.47 2.48
C VAL A 18 9.90 -26.73 2.18
N ASP A 19 9.17 -27.28 3.16
CA ASP A 19 7.72 -27.29 3.15
C ASP A 19 7.22 -26.10 3.97
N LEU A 20 6.43 -25.22 3.35
CA LEU A 20 5.86 -24.05 4.01
C LEU A 20 4.73 -24.41 4.99
N ASP A 21 4.15 -25.61 4.88
CA ASP A 21 2.99 -26.07 5.65
C ASP A 21 1.81 -25.07 5.65
N HIS A 22 1.67 -24.29 4.58
CA HIS A 22 0.50 -23.45 4.39
C HIS A 22 -0.71 -24.32 4.05
N ARG A 23 -1.83 -24.03 4.71
CA ARG A 23 -3.15 -24.52 4.25
C ARG A 23 -3.60 -23.75 3.03
N SER A 24 -4.48 -24.36 2.22
CA SER A 24 -5.18 -23.72 1.11
C SER A 24 -5.80 -22.37 1.49
N ALA A 25 -5.90 -21.47 0.51
CA ALA A 25 -6.54 -20.16 0.62
C ALA A 25 -7.08 -19.70 -0.74
N ASP A 26 -8.04 -18.78 -0.71
CA ASP A 26 -8.68 -18.23 -1.92
C ASP A 26 -7.68 -17.44 -2.78
N LEU A 27 -6.77 -16.71 -2.14
CA LEU A 27 -5.76 -15.88 -2.81
C LEU A 27 -4.37 -16.19 -2.27
N VAL A 28 -3.36 -16.17 -3.14
CA VAL A 28 -1.95 -16.33 -2.75
C VAL A 28 -1.10 -15.22 -3.34
N ILE A 29 -0.25 -14.61 -2.51
CA ILE A 29 0.69 -13.56 -2.88
C ILE A 29 2.12 -14.04 -2.63
N LEU A 30 2.98 -13.98 -3.64
CA LEU A 30 4.37 -14.41 -3.58
C LEU A 30 5.31 -13.28 -3.99
N SER A 31 6.39 -13.07 -3.24
CA SER A 31 7.46 -12.11 -3.56
C SER A 31 8.77 -12.49 -2.89
N PHE A 32 9.92 -12.05 -3.41
CA PHE A 32 11.20 -12.16 -2.72
C PHE A 32 11.39 -11.11 -1.59
N SER A 33 10.59 -10.04 -1.58
CA SER A 33 10.79 -8.90 -0.68
C SER A 33 9.88 -8.95 0.55
N ASP A 34 10.45 -9.17 1.74
CA ASP A 34 9.68 -9.16 3.00
C ASP A 34 9.00 -7.82 3.28
N SER A 35 9.63 -6.73 2.85
CA SER A 35 9.02 -5.40 2.93
C SER A 35 7.74 -5.34 2.09
N ASP A 36 7.77 -5.93 0.88
CA ASP A 36 6.61 -6.01 0.00
C ASP A 36 5.51 -6.88 0.60
N LEU A 37 5.86 -8.07 1.07
CA LEU A 37 4.94 -9.00 1.74
C LEU A 37 4.27 -8.36 2.96
N SER A 38 5.01 -7.59 3.75
CA SER A 38 4.49 -6.83 4.89
C SER A 38 3.47 -5.77 4.46
N THR A 39 3.70 -5.10 3.31
CA THR A 39 2.72 -4.16 2.77
C THR A 39 1.44 -4.84 2.28
N PHE A 40 1.55 -6.05 1.71
CA PHE A 40 0.37 -6.86 1.37
C PHE A 40 -0.39 -7.30 2.61
N ALA A 41 0.28 -7.75 3.67
CA ALA A 41 -0.38 -8.09 4.92
C ALA A 41 -1.19 -6.92 5.48
N ALA A 42 -0.60 -5.72 5.53
CA ALA A 42 -1.31 -4.50 5.93
C ALA A 42 -2.49 -4.17 5.00
N GLY A 43 -2.31 -4.31 3.69
CA GLY A 43 -3.36 -4.10 2.68
C GLY A 43 -4.55 -5.04 2.84
N TRP A 44 -4.30 -6.30 3.18
CA TRP A 44 -5.31 -7.32 3.43
C TRP A 44 -6.09 -7.03 4.71
N HIS A 45 -5.41 -6.74 5.83
CA HIS A 45 -6.09 -6.38 7.09
C HIS A 45 -7.03 -5.19 6.90
N ARG A 46 -6.59 -4.18 6.13
CA ARG A 46 -7.46 -3.05 5.77
C ARG A 46 -8.64 -3.49 4.90
N ALA A 47 -8.41 -4.30 3.87
CA ALA A 47 -9.47 -4.80 3.00
C ALA A 47 -10.53 -5.57 3.79
N LYS A 48 -10.08 -6.44 4.70
CA LYS A 48 -10.93 -7.23 5.59
C LYS A 48 -11.76 -6.35 6.52
N LYS A 49 -11.14 -5.36 7.17
CA LYS A 49 -11.85 -4.41 8.02
C LYS A 49 -12.91 -3.60 7.25
N LEU A 50 -12.63 -3.20 6.02
CA LEU A 50 -13.57 -2.48 5.16
C LEU A 50 -14.74 -3.36 4.67
N ASN A 51 -14.61 -4.69 4.75
CA ASN A 51 -15.64 -5.65 4.36
C ASN A 51 -16.29 -6.33 5.57
N ASN A 52 -16.41 -5.64 6.70
CA ASN A 52 -17.05 -6.16 7.92
C ASN A 52 -16.48 -7.51 8.38
N GLU A 53 -15.15 -7.67 8.32
CA GLU A 53 -14.42 -8.90 8.64
C GLU A 53 -14.67 -10.11 7.70
N VAL A 54 -15.46 -9.92 6.63
CA VAL A 54 -15.72 -10.95 5.61
C VAL A 54 -14.87 -10.66 4.38
N PHE A 55 -13.80 -11.42 4.17
CA PHE A 55 -12.90 -11.23 3.02
C PHE A 55 -12.25 -12.55 2.61
N PRO A 56 -11.87 -12.73 1.34
CA PRO A 56 -11.13 -13.91 0.90
C PRO A 56 -9.93 -14.23 1.78
N SER A 57 -9.73 -15.52 2.03
CA SER A 57 -8.57 -16.04 2.74
C SER A 57 -7.31 -15.82 1.90
N VAL A 58 -6.20 -15.46 2.56
CA VAL A 58 -4.94 -15.13 1.88
C VAL A 58 -3.78 -15.94 2.46
N ARG A 59 -2.89 -16.41 1.59
CA ARG A 59 -1.51 -16.77 1.96
C ARG A 59 -0.53 -15.79 1.34
N ILE A 60 0.47 -15.42 2.12
CA ILE A 60 1.57 -14.56 1.69
C ILE A 60 2.84 -15.35 1.98
N ALA A 61 3.71 -15.56 0.99
CA ALA A 61 4.94 -16.32 1.18
C ALA A 61 6.13 -15.68 0.48
N ASN A 62 7.31 -15.87 1.06
CA ASN A 62 8.56 -15.44 0.44
C ASN A 62 9.03 -16.49 -0.57
N LEU A 63 9.29 -16.05 -1.81
CA LEU A 63 9.79 -16.91 -2.89
C LEU A 63 11.17 -17.50 -2.59
N SER A 64 11.96 -16.92 -1.68
CA SER A 64 13.25 -17.46 -1.25
C SER A 64 13.14 -18.86 -0.63
N LEU A 65 11.98 -19.19 -0.06
CA LEU A 65 11.69 -20.51 0.52
C LEU A 65 11.16 -21.51 -0.52
N LEU A 66 10.84 -21.04 -1.73
CA LEU A 66 10.25 -21.81 -2.81
C LEU A 66 11.19 -21.93 -4.02
N LYS A 67 12.50 -21.93 -3.81
CA LYS A 67 13.44 -22.01 -4.94
C LYS A 67 13.74 -23.44 -5.38
N HIS A 68 13.85 -24.37 -4.41
CA HIS A 68 14.05 -25.78 -4.74
C HIS A 68 12.78 -26.37 -5.41
N PRO A 69 12.90 -27.11 -6.53
CA PRO A 69 11.76 -27.65 -7.27
C PRO A 69 10.77 -28.45 -6.41
N ILE A 70 11.27 -29.30 -5.50
CA ILE A 70 10.42 -30.06 -4.57
C ILE A 70 9.58 -29.14 -3.67
N SER A 71 10.13 -28.02 -3.19
CA SER A 71 9.38 -27.04 -2.39
C SER A 71 8.23 -26.44 -3.21
N VAL A 72 8.51 -26.10 -4.47
CA VAL A 72 7.52 -25.55 -5.42
C VAL A 72 6.40 -26.56 -5.65
N ASP A 73 6.75 -27.80 -6.00
CA ASP A 73 5.77 -28.85 -6.31
C ASP A 73 4.89 -29.15 -5.11
N THR A 74 5.49 -29.30 -3.93
CA THR A 74 4.77 -29.53 -2.67
C THR A 74 3.81 -28.38 -2.37
N TYR A 75 4.25 -27.14 -2.55
CA TYR A 75 3.43 -25.96 -2.32
C TYR A 75 2.29 -25.83 -3.35
N ILE A 76 2.54 -26.23 -4.60
CA ILE A 76 1.51 -26.27 -5.63
C ILE A 76 0.43 -27.28 -5.29
N GLU A 77 0.83 -28.51 -4.96
CA GLU A 77 -0.08 -29.59 -4.63
C GLU A 77 -0.92 -29.24 -3.40
N LYS A 78 -0.30 -28.77 -2.32
CA LYS A 78 -0.99 -28.52 -1.04
C LYS A 78 -1.77 -27.20 -1.00
N THR A 79 -1.30 -26.17 -1.71
CA THR A 79 -1.82 -24.80 -1.57
C THR A 79 -2.27 -24.18 -2.88
N LEU A 80 -1.38 -24.04 -3.88
CA LEU A 80 -1.66 -23.20 -5.04
C LEU A 80 -2.75 -23.79 -5.95
N CYS A 81 -2.86 -25.12 -6.06
CA CYS A 81 -3.86 -25.75 -6.92
C CYS A 81 -5.31 -25.49 -6.46
N HIS A 82 -5.50 -25.11 -5.19
CA HIS A 82 -6.80 -24.80 -4.59
C HIS A 82 -7.13 -23.29 -4.62
N ALA A 83 -6.17 -22.44 -4.97
CA ALA A 83 -6.37 -20.99 -5.03
C ALA A 83 -7.33 -20.59 -6.15
N LYS A 84 -8.00 -19.45 -5.98
CA LYS A 84 -8.79 -18.79 -7.03
C LYS A 84 -8.00 -17.68 -7.72
N GLY A 85 -7.08 -17.05 -6.99
CA GLY A 85 -6.17 -16.04 -7.53
C GLY A 85 -4.75 -16.17 -7.00
N ILE A 86 -3.77 -15.96 -7.86
CA ILE A 86 -2.34 -15.98 -7.50
C ILE A 86 -1.67 -14.72 -8.05
N LEU A 87 -0.96 -13.99 -7.20
CA LEU A 87 -0.10 -12.87 -7.59
C LEU A 87 1.36 -13.20 -7.27
N VAL A 88 2.20 -13.24 -8.30
CA VAL A 88 3.66 -13.35 -8.16
C VAL A 88 4.28 -12.00 -8.50
N ARG A 89 5.03 -11.43 -7.55
CA ARG A 89 5.83 -10.23 -7.74
C ARG A 89 7.31 -10.58 -7.76
N LEU A 90 7.94 -10.42 -8.92
CA LEU A 90 9.30 -10.91 -9.17
C LEU A 90 10.25 -9.75 -9.48
N ILE A 91 11.37 -9.66 -8.75
CA ILE A 91 12.46 -8.74 -9.08
C ILE A 91 13.38 -9.48 -10.07
N GLY A 92 13.68 -8.86 -11.22
CA GLY A 92 14.63 -9.42 -12.21
C GLY A 92 14.01 -10.33 -13.29
N GLY A 93 12.69 -10.46 -13.32
CA GLY A 93 11.97 -11.18 -14.39
C GLY A 93 12.08 -12.70 -14.31
N VAL A 94 11.59 -13.38 -15.35
CA VAL A 94 11.43 -14.85 -15.40
C VAL A 94 12.63 -15.68 -14.92
N PRO A 95 13.90 -15.35 -15.27
CA PRO A 95 15.05 -16.19 -14.90
C PRO A 95 15.22 -16.44 -13.39
N TYR A 96 14.73 -15.53 -12.54
CA TYR A 96 14.90 -15.63 -11.08
C TYR A 96 14.01 -16.68 -10.42
N TRP A 97 12.94 -17.13 -11.09
CA TRP A 97 12.03 -18.15 -10.56
C TRP A 97 11.32 -18.92 -11.69
N SER A 98 12.07 -19.29 -12.72
CA SER A 98 11.56 -19.81 -14.00
C SER A 98 10.75 -21.11 -13.84
N TYR A 99 11.25 -22.05 -13.04
CA TYR A 99 10.58 -23.32 -12.76
C TYR A 99 9.23 -23.08 -12.07
N GLY A 100 9.23 -22.30 -10.99
CA GLY A 100 8.00 -21.98 -10.25
C GLY A 100 6.97 -21.23 -11.09
N LEU A 101 7.39 -20.24 -11.89
CA LEU A 101 6.49 -19.55 -12.82
C LEU A 101 5.86 -20.52 -13.83
N SER A 102 6.66 -21.42 -14.39
CA SER A 102 6.17 -22.41 -15.37
C SER A 102 5.13 -23.34 -14.76
N GLN A 103 5.40 -23.89 -13.57
CA GLN A 103 4.47 -24.77 -12.87
C GLN A 103 3.19 -24.03 -12.44
N VAL A 104 3.31 -22.81 -11.90
CA VAL A 104 2.15 -21.98 -11.52
C VAL A 104 1.29 -21.64 -12.74
N ALA A 105 1.90 -21.29 -13.88
CA ALA A 105 1.15 -21.00 -15.11
C ALA A 105 0.39 -22.23 -15.63
N GLN A 106 1.01 -23.41 -15.57
CA GLN A 106 0.38 -24.66 -15.97
C GLN A 106 -0.85 -24.99 -15.11
N ILE A 107 -0.70 -24.96 -13.78
CA ILE A 107 -1.84 -25.22 -12.87
C ILE A 107 -2.91 -24.13 -12.97
N ALA A 108 -2.51 -22.89 -13.26
CA ALA A 108 -3.47 -21.79 -13.38
C ALA A 108 -4.36 -21.96 -14.61
N LYS A 109 -3.78 -22.37 -15.74
CA LYS A 109 -4.54 -22.71 -16.95
C LYS A 109 -5.43 -23.95 -16.73
N LYS A 110 -4.88 -25.00 -16.10
CA LYS A 110 -5.60 -26.26 -15.84
C LYS A 110 -6.82 -26.07 -14.93
N ASN A 111 -6.67 -25.28 -13.87
CA ASN A 111 -7.69 -25.12 -12.83
C ASN A 111 -8.49 -23.82 -12.94
N ASN A 112 -8.29 -23.05 -14.03
CA ASN A 112 -8.94 -21.75 -14.26
C ASN A 112 -8.70 -20.76 -13.10
N ILE A 113 -7.44 -20.63 -12.66
CA ILE A 113 -7.01 -19.73 -11.59
C ILE A 113 -6.58 -18.40 -12.22
N ALA A 114 -7.03 -17.28 -11.64
CA ALA A 114 -6.59 -15.95 -12.04
C ALA A 114 -5.13 -15.73 -11.59
N PHE A 115 -4.19 -15.87 -12.52
CA PHE A 115 -2.77 -15.76 -12.25
C PHE A 115 -2.19 -14.49 -12.88
N ALA A 116 -1.54 -13.70 -12.03
CA ALA A 116 -0.82 -12.50 -12.41
C ALA A 116 0.64 -12.62 -11.97
N ALA A 117 1.56 -12.57 -12.93
CA ALA A 117 2.97 -12.36 -12.69
C ALA A 117 3.31 -10.93 -13.10
N ILE A 118 3.88 -10.14 -12.19
CA ILE A 118 4.26 -8.75 -12.45
C ILE A 118 5.67 -8.46 -11.93
N SER A 119 6.35 -7.51 -12.57
CA SER A 119 7.65 -7.07 -12.08
C SER A 119 7.52 -6.35 -10.73
N ALA A 120 8.50 -6.56 -9.87
CA ALA A 120 8.64 -5.86 -8.61
C ALA A 120 9.53 -4.59 -8.70
N ASP A 121 10.23 -4.37 -9.82
CA ASP A 121 11.05 -3.17 -10.07
C ASP A 121 10.30 -2.01 -10.74
N GLY A 122 9.03 -2.23 -11.06
CA GLY A 122 8.12 -1.26 -11.67
C GLY A 122 8.23 -1.11 -13.18
N ARG A 123 9.06 -1.91 -13.85
CA ARG A 123 9.14 -1.96 -15.31
C ARG A 123 8.08 -2.90 -15.88
N THR A 124 7.67 -2.64 -17.11
CA THR A 124 6.88 -3.60 -17.88
C THR A 124 7.77 -4.78 -18.28
N ASP A 125 7.28 -6.00 -18.07
CA ASP A 125 7.96 -7.24 -18.46
C ASP A 125 7.00 -8.09 -19.31
N LEU A 126 7.28 -8.16 -20.61
CA LEU A 126 6.43 -8.86 -21.57
C LEU A 126 6.43 -10.38 -21.35
N GLN A 127 7.51 -10.96 -20.82
CA GLN A 127 7.57 -12.40 -20.55
C GLN A 127 6.67 -12.76 -19.36
N LEU A 128 6.64 -11.92 -18.32
CA LEU A 128 5.70 -12.08 -17.21
C LEU A 128 4.24 -11.87 -17.66
N ASP A 129 4.00 -10.94 -18.59
CA ASP A 129 2.68 -10.73 -19.18
C ASP A 129 2.20 -11.99 -19.94
N GLU A 130 3.05 -12.62 -20.74
CA GLU A 130 2.72 -13.83 -21.54
C GLU A 130 2.42 -15.07 -20.67
N ILE A 131 3.10 -15.17 -19.53
CA ILE A 131 2.94 -16.29 -18.57
C ILE A 131 1.66 -16.14 -17.72
N SER A 132 1.18 -14.91 -17.53
CA SER A 132 -0.03 -14.61 -16.78
C SER A 132 -1.30 -15.10 -17.48
N THR A 133 -2.36 -15.39 -16.70
CA THR A 133 -3.67 -15.76 -17.24
C THR A 133 -4.70 -14.63 -17.21
N VAL A 134 -4.45 -13.58 -16.44
CA VAL A 134 -5.31 -12.38 -16.41
C VAL A 134 -4.98 -11.42 -17.57
N PRO A 135 -5.93 -10.59 -18.03
CA PRO A 135 -5.66 -9.63 -19.11
C PRO A 135 -4.58 -8.60 -18.77
N ILE A 136 -3.85 -8.10 -19.78
CA ILE A 136 -2.79 -7.07 -19.65
C ILE A 136 -3.28 -5.84 -18.89
N SER A 137 -4.53 -5.39 -19.12
CA SER A 137 -5.12 -4.26 -18.40
C SER A 137 -5.21 -4.50 -16.89
N THR A 138 -5.45 -5.74 -16.47
CA THR A 138 -5.44 -6.15 -15.06
C THR A 138 -4.03 -6.16 -14.51
N LEU A 139 -3.05 -6.68 -15.28
CA LEU A 139 -1.63 -6.67 -14.89
C LEU A 139 -1.11 -5.25 -14.65
N ARG A 140 -1.34 -4.33 -15.59
CA ARG A 140 -0.93 -2.92 -15.46
C ARG A 140 -1.57 -2.24 -14.26
N ARG A 141 -2.85 -2.53 -13.99
CA ARG A 141 -3.55 -1.99 -12.82
C ARG A 141 -3.00 -2.55 -11.51
N LEU A 142 -2.74 -3.86 -11.44
CA LEU A 142 -2.12 -4.49 -10.27
C LEU A 142 -0.72 -3.91 -10.04
N GLN A 143 0.10 -3.84 -11.08
CA GLN A 143 1.43 -3.24 -11.04
C GLN A 143 1.40 -1.80 -10.52
N TYR A 144 0.53 -0.96 -11.06
CA TYR A 144 0.37 0.42 -10.60
C TYR A 144 0.04 0.51 -9.10
N TYR A 145 -0.91 -0.28 -8.61
CA TYR A 145 -1.22 -0.31 -7.17
C TYR A 145 -0.07 -0.81 -6.32
N CYS A 146 0.74 -1.71 -6.86
CA CYS A 146 1.92 -2.21 -6.18
C CYS A 146 3.01 -1.14 -6.05
N GLU A 147 3.18 -0.28 -7.05
CA GLU A 147 4.19 0.78 -7.07
C GLU A 147 3.82 1.99 -6.23
N MET A 148 2.52 2.29 -6.11
CA MET A 148 2.03 3.40 -5.28
C MET A 148 2.10 3.10 -3.76
N GLY A 149 2.60 1.93 -3.38
CA GLY A 149 2.92 1.56 -2.00
C GLY A 149 1.76 0.95 -1.21
N ALA A 150 2.00 0.71 0.08
CA ALA A 150 1.15 -0.07 0.97
C ALA A 150 -0.33 0.34 0.98
N LYS A 151 -0.61 1.63 0.75
CA LYS A 151 -1.96 2.20 0.77
C LYS A 151 -2.86 1.73 -0.36
N LEU A 152 -2.28 1.45 -1.53
CA LEU A 152 -3.06 0.95 -2.67
C LEU A 152 -3.13 -0.58 -2.72
N ARG A 153 -2.45 -1.29 -1.81
CA ARG A 153 -2.52 -2.76 -1.69
C ARG A 153 -3.93 -3.29 -1.48
N THR A 154 -4.79 -2.54 -0.82
CA THR A 154 -6.23 -2.86 -0.69
C THR A 154 -6.92 -2.93 -2.06
N PHE A 155 -6.57 -2.04 -3.00
CA PHE A 155 -7.08 -2.10 -4.37
C PHE A 155 -6.48 -3.25 -5.18
N CYS A 156 -5.24 -3.68 -4.90
CA CYS A 156 -4.70 -4.94 -5.43
C CYS A 156 -5.59 -6.12 -5.04
N PHE A 157 -5.87 -6.29 -3.74
CA PHE A 157 -6.73 -7.38 -3.27
C PHE A 157 -8.12 -7.34 -3.90
N SER A 158 -8.72 -6.16 -4.01
CA SER A 158 -10.01 -6.03 -4.69
C SER A 158 -9.94 -6.43 -6.17
N SER A 159 -8.89 -6.02 -6.87
CA SER A 159 -8.75 -6.31 -8.31
C SER A 159 -8.48 -7.79 -8.58
N ILE A 160 -7.61 -8.43 -7.79
CA ILE A 160 -7.36 -9.87 -7.95
C ILE A 160 -8.56 -10.70 -7.50
N SER A 161 -9.29 -10.30 -6.45
CA SER A 161 -10.52 -11.00 -6.02
C SER A 161 -11.55 -11.01 -7.14
N VAL A 162 -11.86 -9.85 -7.72
CA VAL A 162 -12.79 -9.73 -8.85
C VAL A 162 -12.30 -10.53 -10.06
N GLY A 163 -11.01 -10.45 -10.39
CA GLY A 163 -10.41 -11.25 -11.46
C GLY A 163 -10.47 -12.76 -11.22
N SER A 164 -10.55 -13.18 -9.96
CA SER A 164 -10.68 -14.58 -9.52
C SER A 164 -12.14 -15.06 -9.42
N GLY A 165 -13.11 -14.22 -9.80
CA GLY A 165 -14.54 -14.52 -9.64
C GLY A 165 -15.05 -14.43 -8.21
N LEU A 166 -14.28 -13.85 -7.29
CA LEU A 166 -14.67 -13.66 -5.89
C LEU A 166 -15.36 -12.31 -5.71
N TYR A 167 -16.44 -12.31 -4.94
CA TYR A 167 -17.12 -11.08 -4.55
C TYR A 167 -16.39 -10.41 -3.38
N VAL A 168 -16.11 -9.12 -3.53
CA VAL A 168 -15.63 -8.23 -2.47
C VAL A 168 -16.30 -6.87 -2.63
N SER A 169 -16.60 -6.20 -1.53
CA SER A 169 -17.19 -4.86 -1.58
C SER A 169 -16.21 -3.88 -2.23
N PRO A 170 -16.72 -2.88 -2.99
CA PRO A 170 -15.87 -1.87 -3.59
C PRO A 170 -15.01 -1.16 -2.55
N VAL A 171 -13.70 -1.12 -2.80
CA VAL A 171 -12.78 -0.35 -1.97
C VAL A 171 -13.02 1.12 -2.24
N SER A 172 -13.43 1.86 -1.21
CA SER A 172 -13.65 3.29 -1.31
C SER A 172 -12.32 4.05 -1.43
N GLY A 173 -12.36 5.19 -2.13
CA GLY A 173 -11.18 6.04 -2.34
C GLY A 173 -10.71 6.09 -3.79
N SER A 174 -9.87 7.09 -4.05
CA SER A 174 -9.18 7.29 -5.32
C SER A 174 -8.05 6.27 -5.46
N LYS A 175 -8.00 5.70 -6.66
CA LYS A 175 -6.91 4.86 -7.14
C LYS A 175 -5.68 5.68 -7.51
N MET A 176 -5.82 6.99 -7.72
CA MET A 176 -4.76 7.87 -8.19
C MET A 176 -4.32 8.88 -7.14
N ILE A 177 -3.02 9.16 -7.11
CA ILE A 177 -2.41 10.19 -6.26
C ILE A 177 -2.19 11.47 -7.07
N GLY A 178 -3.17 12.37 -7.06
CA GLY A 178 -3.03 13.71 -7.66
C GLY A 178 -1.94 14.55 -7.00
N ASN A 179 -1.60 15.69 -7.59
CA ASN A 179 -0.69 16.67 -6.96
C ASN A 179 -1.28 17.25 -5.68
N VAL A 180 -2.58 17.45 -5.67
CA VAL A 180 -3.39 17.86 -4.52
C VAL A 180 -4.54 16.88 -4.33
N GLY A 181 -5.13 16.88 -3.15
CA GLY A 181 -6.31 16.09 -2.89
C GLY A 181 -6.66 16.03 -1.42
N ALA A 182 -7.63 15.20 -1.09
CA ALA A 182 -8.02 14.98 0.29
C ALA A 182 -7.68 13.57 0.74
N TRP A 183 -7.55 13.40 2.05
CA TRP A 183 -7.34 12.10 2.66
C TRP A 183 -8.23 11.92 3.89
N THR A 184 -8.68 10.71 4.14
CA THR A 184 -9.28 10.31 5.43
C THR A 184 -8.86 8.89 5.79
N PRO A 185 -8.89 8.51 7.08
CA PRO A 185 -8.64 7.12 7.50
C PRO A 185 -9.57 6.13 6.78
N GLU A 186 -10.84 6.51 6.57
CA GLU A 186 -11.87 5.66 5.98
C GLU A 186 -11.69 5.52 4.46
N TYR A 187 -11.60 6.63 3.74
CA TYR A 187 -11.61 6.65 2.27
C TYR A 187 -10.22 6.70 1.65
N ASN A 188 -9.16 6.74 2.44
CA ASN A 188 -7.81 7.00 1.94
C ASN A 188 -7.81 8.29 1.10
N ILE A 189 -7.16 8.31 -0.07
CA ILE A 189 -7.22 9.45 -1.00
C ILE A 189 -8.67 9.59 -1.48
N CYS A 190 -9.23 10.80 -1.41
CA CYS A 190 -10.60 11.06 -1.82
C CYS A 190 -10.75 12.50 -2.30
N CYS A 191 -11.93 12.85 -2.82
CA CYS A 191 -12.23 14.23 -3.14
C CYS A 191 -12.53 15.03 -1.86
N PRO A 192 -12.29 16.36 -1.85
CA PRO A 192 -12.54 17.21 -0.68
C PRO A 192 -13.95 17.13 -0.10
N PHE A 193 -14.97 16.94 -0.94
CA PHE A 193 -16.36 16.77 -0.50
C PHE A 193 -16.55 15.53 0.40
N ILE A 194 -16.00 14.38 -0.02
CA ILE A 194 -16.04 13.15 0.79
C ILE A 194 -15.24 13.33 2.08
N ALA A 195 -14.08 13.99 2.01
CA ALA A 195 -13.27 14.24 3.20
C ALA A 195 -13.92 15.19 4.21
N ARG A 196 -14.68 16.20 3.74
CA ARG A 196 -15.45 17.10 4.60
C ARG A 196 -16.57 16.36 5.33
N GLY A 197 -17.18 15.37 4.68
CA GLY A 197 -18.36 14.68 5.19
C GLY A 197 -19.59 15.59 5.33
N TYR A 198 -20.65 15.05 5.90
CA TYR A 198 -21.96 15.73 6.00
C TYR A 198 -22.26 16.25 7.41
N GLU A 199 -21.31 16.14 8.33
CA GLU A 199 -21.49 16.57 9.72
C GLU A 199 -21.56 18.10 9.80
N THR A 200 -22.56 18.59 10.55
CA THR A 200 -22.79 20.02 10.82
C THR A 200 -21.89 20.61 11.91
N LYS A 201 -20.95 19.81 12.43
CA LYS A 201 -19.99 20.22 13.47
C LYS A 201 -18.96 21.23 12.93
N PRO A 202 -18.33 22.04 13.80
CA PRO A 202 -17.20 22.89 13.42
C PRO A 202 -16.09 22.06 12.79
N VAL A 203 -15.49 22.60 11.72
CA VAL A 203 -14.56 21.87 10.86
C VAL A 203 -13.14 22.23 11.23
N ILE A 204 -12.33 21.20 11.48
CA ILE A 204 -10.88 21.32 11.56
C ILE A 204 -10.29 20.82 10.26
N LEU A 205 -9.51 21.68 9.59
CA LEU A 205 -8.72 21.31 8.41
C LEU A 205 -7.31 20.91 8.85
N ILE A 206 -6.91 19.67 8.58
CA ILE A 206 -5.52 19.24 8.68
C ILE A 206 -4.87 19.34 7.29
N THR A 207 -3.81 20.14 7.14
CA THR A 207 -3.04 20.18 5.89
C THR A 207 -1.66 19.56 6.08
N PHE A 208 -1.19 18.78 5.10
CA PHE A 208 0.08 18.07 5.18
C PHE A 208 0.69 17.81 3.79
N TYR A 209 1.95 17.37 3.73
CA TYR A 209 2.61 17.13 2.44
C TYR A 209 2.08 15.89 1.72
N ARG A 210 1.98 15.99 0.39
CA ARG A 210 1.72 14.86 -0.52
C ARG A 210 2.71 13.71 -0.30
N SER A 211 3.96 14.01 0.09
CA SER A 211 4.97 12.98 0.35
C SER A 211 4.55 11.96 1.42
N TYR A 212 3.77 12.36 2.43
CA TYR A 212 3.22 11.44 3.42
C TYR A 212 2.17 10.48 2.82
N ILE A 213 1.48 10.88 1.74
CA ILE A 213 0.63 9.96 0.98
C ILE A 213 1.51 8.89 0.33
N THR A 214 2.50 9.32 -0.45
CA THR A 214 3.35 8.44 -1.27
C THR A 214 4.27 7.55 -0.44
N SER A 215 4.76 8.01 0.72
CA SER A 215 5.60 7.22 1.64
C SER A 215 4.82 6.26 2.54
N ALA A 216 3.50 6.21 2.40
CA ALA A 216 2.60 5.49 3.29
C ALA A 216 2.62 5.94 4.78
N ASP A 217 3.28 7.04 5.12
CA ASP A 217 3.46 7.49 6.51
C ASP A 217 2.35 8.43 7.00
N LEU A 218 1.16 7.91 7.25
CA LEU A 218 0.02 8.70 7.76
C LEU A 218 -0.40 8.35 9.18
N LYS A 219 0.37 7.52 9.90
CA LYS A 219 0.01 7.14 11.27
C LYS A 219 -0.19 8.37 12.17
N PRO A 220 0.69 9.40 12.15
CA PRO A 220 0.47 10.60 12.96
C PRO A 220 -0.77 11.39 12.53
N ILE A 221 -0.97 11.55 11.22
CA ILE A 221 -2.13 12.25 10.66
C ILE A 221 -3.43 11.53 11.03
N ALA A 222 -3.47 10.19 10.92
CA ALA A 222 -4.60 9.37 11.32
C ALA A 222 -4.91 9.50 12.82
N ALA A 223 -3.89 9.45 13.67
CA ALA A 223 -4.05 9.59 15.12
C ALA A 223 -4.64 10.95 15.50
N LEU A 224 -4.10 12.04 14.92
CA LEU A 224 -4.62 13.38 15.11
C LEU A 224 -6.08 13.49 14.64
N PHE A 225 -6.35 12.97 13.44
CA PHE A 225 -7.67 12.99 12.82
C PHE A 225 -8.72 12.29 13.70
N HIS A 226 -8.43 11.10 14.21
CA HIS A 226 -9.32 10.39 15.12
C HIS A 226 -9.50 11.11 16.46
N LYS A 227 -8.42 11.66 17.03
CA LYS A 227 -8.52 12.39 18.30
C LYS A 227 -9.41 13.62 18.18
N LEU A 228 -9.25 14.41 17.12
CA LEU A 228 -10.09 15.58 16.88
C LEU A 228 -11.57 15.20 16.67
N ARG A 229 -11.85 14.13 15.91
CA ARG A 229 -13.23 13.61 15.79
C ARG A 229 -13.82 13.20 17.13
N ASN A 230 -13.05 12.51 17.97
CA ASN A 230 -13.49 12.09 19.31
C ASN A 230 -13.74 13.27 20.25
N HIS A 231 -13.12 14.43 19.99
CA HIS A 231 -13.39 15.69 20.68
C HIS A 231 -14.59 16.47 20.10
N GLY A 232 -15.36 15.87 19.19
CA GLY A 232 -16.61 16.45 18.70
C GLY A 232 -16.47 17.40 17.51
N PHE A 233 -15.34 17.37 16.81
CA PHE A 233 -15.14 18.15 15.57
C PHE A 233 -15.44 17.34 14.32
N ALA A 234 -15.94 18.01 13.28
CA ALA A 234 -15.78 17.50 11.92
C ALA A 234 -14.32 17.71 11.52
N VAL A 235 -13.70 16.72 10.89
CA VAL A 235 -12.29 16.80 10.50
C VAL A 235 -12.17 16.46 9.03
N MET A 236 -11.55 17.35 8.27
CA MET A 236 -11.12 17.07 6.89
C MET A 236 -9.60 17.17 6.83
N SER A 237 -8.98 16.42 5.93
CA SER A 237 -7.54 16.58 5.68
C SER A 237 -7.23 16.70 4.20
N LEU A 238 -6.39 17.68 3.88
CA LEU A 238 -5.98 18.03 2.51
C LEU A 238 -4.47 17.93 2.38
N PHE A 239 -4.01 17.31 1.31
CA PHE A 239 -2.58 17.24 1.02
C PHE A 239 -2.22 18.10 -0.19
N VAL A 240 -1.03 18.67 -0.13
CA VAL A 240 -0.42 19.49 -1.19
C VAL A 240 1.05 19.13 -1.36
N PRO A 241 1.67 19.31 -2.53
CA PRO A 241 3.09 19.03 -2.68
C PRO A 241 3.92 20.10 -1.98
N SER A 242 3.45 21.36 -1.99
CA SER A 242 4.01 22.48 -1.26
C SER A 242 2.98 23.61 -1.13
N LEU A 243 2.99 24.32 0.00
CA LEU A 243 2.21 25.55 0.18
C LEU A 243 2.75 26.72 -0.67
N LYS A 244 3.96 26.59 -1.23
CA LYS A 244 4.60 27.58 -2.10
C LYS A 244 4.39 27.30 -3.60
N ALA A 245 3.85 26.14 -3.96
CA ALA A 245 3.57 25.81 -5.35
C ALA A 245 2.29 26.54 -5.80
N PRO A 246 2.34 27.46 -6.80
CA PRO A 246 1.24 28.39 -7.08
C PRO A 246 -0.11 27.70 -7.33
N GLU A 247 -0.13 26.66 -8.16
CA GLU A 247 -1.37 25.92 -8.46
C GLU A 247 -1.94 25.20 -7.23
N ALA A 248 -1.08 24.61 -6.41
CA ALA A 248 -1.51 23.90 -5.21
C ALA A 248 -1.97 24.86 -4.11
N ALA A 249 -1.30 26.01 -3.96
CA ALA A 249 -1.71 27.09 -3.06
C ALA A 249 -3.08 27.63 -3.47
N ALA A 250 -3.25 28.02 -4.74
CA ALA A 250 -4.53 28.52 -5.26
C ALA A 250 -5.65 27.48 -5.12
N TRP A 251 -5.36 26.20 -5.32
CA TRP A 251 -6.33 25.14 -5.07
C TRP A 251 -6.74 25.05 -3.60
N LEU A 252 -5.76 25.10 -2.67
CA LEU A 252 -6.00 25.02 -1.24
C LEU A 252 -6.80 26.23 -0.73
N GLU A 253 -6.48 27.44 -1.21
CA GLU A 253 -7.25 28.66 -0.90
C GLU A 253 -8.73 28.49 -1.28
N LYS A 254 -9.00 27.97 -2.48
CA LYS A 254 -10.37 27.70 -2.92
C LYS A 254 -11.07 26.70 -2.00
N GLN A 255 -10.39 25.64 -1.57
CA GLN A 255 -10.98 24.66 -0.64
C GLN A 255 -11.26 25.28 0.72
N ILE A 256 -10.33 26.10 1.24
CA ILE A 256 -10.48 26.80 2.52
C ILE A 256 -11.69 27.73 2.49
N LEU A 257 -11.80 28.57 1.45
CA LEU A 257 -12.94 29.48 1.31
C LEU A 257 -14.27 28.72 1.19
N TYR A 258 -14.28 27.64 0.41
CA TYR A 258 -15.49 26.85 0.20
C TYR A 258 -15.94 26.10 1.46
N PHE A 259 -15.03 25.42 2.16
CA PHE A 259 -15.36 24.60 3.32
C PHE A 259 -15.37 25.37 4.65
N SER A 260 -14.84 26.60 4.65
CA SER A 260 -14.86 27.54 5.79
C SER A 260 -14.46 26.88 7.13
N PRO A 261 -13.23 26.34 7.25
CA PRO A 261 -12.79 25.68 8.47
C PRO A 261 -12.75 26.67 9.64
N SER A 262 -13.09 26.20 10.83
CA SER A 262 -13.02 26.99 12.06
C SER A 262 -11.61 27.03 12.68
N LEU A 263 -10.74 26.10 12.26
CA LEU A 263 -9.35 25.98 12.71
C LEU A 263 -8.55 25.19 11.68
N ILE A 264 -7.28 25.55 11.50
CA ILE A 264 -6.34 24.82 10.64
C ILE A 264 -5.22 24.22 11.47
N VAL A 265 -4.89 22.95 11.24
CA VAL A 265 -3.66 22.31 11.71
C VAL A 265 -2.73 22.13 10.52
N ASN A 266 -1.62 22.87 10.53
CA ASN A 266 -0.59 22.77 9.51
C ASN A 266 0.50 21.77 9.92
N ALA A 267 0.57 20.65 9.20
CA ALA A 267 1.57 19.60 9.36
C ALA A 267 2.59 19.56 8.21
N THR A 268 2.75 20.65 7.45
CA THR A 268 3.79 20.76 6.42
C THR A 268 5.16 21.16 6.99
N SER A 269 5.36 21.17 8.31
CA SER A 269 6.63 21.43 9.04
C SER A 269 7.45 22.69 8.68
N PHE A 270 7.05 23.50 7.70
CA PHE A 270 7.76 24.68 7.21
C PHE A 270 6.81 25.86 7.03
N SER A 271 7.36 27.08 7.11
CA SER A 271 6.66 28.32 6.80
C SER A 271 6.03 28.24 5.41
N GLY A 272 4.69 28.27 5.39
CA GLY A 272 3.87 28.26 4.18
C GLY A 272 3.78 29.62 3.47
N LYS A 273 4.63 30.58 3.83
CA LYS A 273 4.66 31.91 3.21
C LYS A 273 5.32 31.83 1.84
N GLY A 274 4.60 32.31 0.82
CA GLY A 274 5.10 32.48 -0.53
C GLY A 274 6.08 33.66 -0.65
N LYS A 275 6.50 33.98 -1.89
CA LYS A 275 7.37 35.13 -2.17
C LYS A 275 6.75 36.46 -1.72
N ASP A 276 5.43 36.53 -1.72
CA ASP A 276 4.65 37.72 -1.35
C ASP A 276 4.38 37.80 0.17
N GLY A 277 5.00 36.94 0.98
CA GLY A 277 4.87 36.95 2.45
C GLY A 277 3.57 36.34 3.01
N ASN A 278 2.61 36.03 2.14
CA ASN A 278 1.31 35.45 2.51
C ASN A 278 1.31 33.92 2.38
N SER A 279 0.53 33.26 3.23
CA SER A 279 0.24 31.83 3.14
C SER A 279 -1.17 31.58 2.61
N PRO A 280 -1.39 30.53 1.80
CA PRO A 280 -2.76 30.14 1.41
C PRO A 280 -3.66 29.83 2.62
N LEU A 281 -3.07 29.51 3.78
CA LEU A 281 -3.80 29.24 5.02
C LEU A 281 -4.43 30.50 5.63
N ASP A 282 -3.85 31.68 5.36
CA ASP A 282 -4.29 32.95 5.93
C ASP A 282 -5.70 33.35 5.43
N LYS A 283 -6.14 32.79 4.30
CA LYS A 283 -7.47 33.04 3.69
C LYS A 283 -8.64 32.61 4.57
N ALA A 284 -8.42 31.69 5.51
CA ALA A 284 -9.48 31.28 6.44
C ALA A 284 -9.81 32.35 7.48
N ASN A 285 -8.86 33.23 7.81
CA ASN A 285 -8.94 34.14 8.95
C ASN A 285 -9.29 33.43 10.28
N VAL A 286 -8.70 32.25 10.50
CA VAL A 286 -8.88 31.43 11.71
C VAL A 286 -7.53 31.03 12.30
N PRO A 287 -7.48 30.54 13.56
CA PRO A 287 -6.25 30.05 14.14
C PRO A 287 -5.59 28.94 13.31
N VAL A 288 -4.28 29.09 13.05
CA VAL A 288 -3.44 28.10 12.37
C VAL A 288 -2.44 27.54 13.37
N PHE A 289 -2.58 26.25 13.71
CA PHE A 289 -1.67 25.55 14.59
C PHE A 289 -0.61 24.82 13.77
N GLN A 290 0.65 25.19 13.93
CA GLN A 290 1.76 24.47 13.34
C GLN A 290 2.09 23.25 14.19
N ILE A 291 2.15 22.08 13.55
CA ILE A 291 2.74 20.89 14.14
C ILE A 291 4.00 20.49 13.37
N ALA A 292 5.01 20.06 14.11
CA ALA A 292 6.22 19.48 13.57
C ALA A 292 6.18 17.97 13.84
N LEU A 293 6.29 17.18 12.77
CA LEU A 293 6.46 15.73 12.88
C LEU A 293 7.95 15.47 13.07
N SER A 294 8.34 15.01 14.27
CA SER A 294 9.74 14.73 14.58
C SER A 294 10.24 13.52 13.81
N THR A 295 11.43 13.64 13.25
CA THR A 295 12.18 12.53 12.63
C THR A 295 12.92 11.68 13.68
N SER A 296 12.97 12.13 14.93
CA SER A 296 13.59 11.40 16.04
C SER A 296 12.62 10.39 16.66
N ASN A 297 13.14 9.26 17.14
CA ASN A 297 12.31 8.33 17.92
C ASN A 297 11.89 8.97 19.26
N ARG A 298 10.78 8.49 19.82
CA ARG A 298 10.18 9.07 21.04
C ARG A 298 11.13 9.07 22.24
N ALA A 299 11.93 8.01 22.41
CA ALA A 299 12.87 7.89 23.52
C ALA A 299 14.01 8.91 23.43
N ALA A 300 14.50 9.19 22.22
CA ALA A 300 15.48 10.25 21.97
C ALA A 300 14.85 11.63 22.21
N TRP A 301 13.62 11.85 21.72
CA TRP A 301 12.91 13.12 21.90
C TRP A 301 12.66 13.45 23.38
N GLN A 302 12.27 12.46 24.19
CA GLN A 302 12.05 12.64 25.63
C GLN A 302 13.31 12.96 26.43
N LYS A 303 14.51 12.66 25.88
CA LYS A 303 15.80 12.89 26.54
C LYS A 303 16.44 14.22 26.14
N LEU A 304 15.89 14.95 25.17
CA LEU A 304 16.43 16.24 24.74
C LEU A 304 15.93 17.37 25.67
N PRO A 305 16.83 18.14 26.32
CA PRO A 305 16.45 19.38 27.00
C PRO A 305 16.24 20.46 25.94
N GLY A 306 14.98 20.76 25.61
CA GLY A 306 14.62 21.77 24.61
C GLY A 306 14.36 21.16 23.23
N SER A 307 13.08 21.11 22.87
CA SER A 307 12.52 20.37 21.75
C SER A 307 12.81 20.96 20.36
N LEU A 308 13.00 20.05 19.39
CA LEU A 308 13.17 20.17 17.92
C LEU A 308 14.63 20.13 17.46
N THR A 309 15.07 18.95 17.02
CA THR A 309 16.29 18.78 16.20
C THR A 309 16.04 19.37 14.82
N GLY A 310 16.87 20.34 14.41
CA GLY A 310 16.85 20.95 13.08
C GLY A 310 17.21 20.00 11.95
#